data_AF-A0A2S5VTL3-F1
#
_entry.id   AF-A0A2S5VTL3-F1
#
_cell.length_a   1.000
_cell.length_b   1.000
_cell.length_c   1.000
_cell.angle_alpha   90.00
_cell.angle_beta   90.00
_cell.angle_gamma   90.00
#
_symmetry.space_group_name_H-M   'P 1'
#
loop_
_entity.id
_entity.type
_entity.pdbx_description
1 polymer ?
#
loop_
_entity_poly.entity_id
_entity_poly.type
_entity_poly.pdbx_seq_one_letter_code
_entity_poly.pdbx_strand_id
1 'polypeptide(L)'
;MTLSRRSILGGALAAVPVALLAAGPAHADEAAPSGAGASGTPLASNGRPVVRDIQRQLAARYGARAGFPAVTTDGVWTGAAHSTLIHALQLEMGIPEGTANGVLGPLTRRTLQQQPDLAVGSADTTGWLVHLLQASLVVMSTWDGPVDGRFSDEQGVRLSRFQRTVALPETGRGDYRTWAALLASNGDPTRPGTAADGITVITPERARTLRDAGCTVIARYLTDSEVPDALAKRIQDGEIDAILAGGLRIVPIFQEGGTDATYFSHDLGVRAAGRADDAARRLGFLPGTPIYYAVDFDATREEVEESIQPYFRGIHAELDRRGSDYRVGVYGGRRVCRTLGAAHLTELSYVADMSTGWGANLGVRIPEDWAFDQIREHPVGAGDQEFDIDTVVASGRDAGQDRVEPRS
;
A
#
# COMPACT_ATOMS: atom_id res chain seq x y z
N MET A 1 -16.67 48.48 36.69
CA MET A 1 -17.93 47.82 37.10
C MET A 1 -18.23 46.73 36.08
N THR A 2 -17.76 45.50 36.36
CA THR A 2 -18.53 44.35 36.88
C THR A 2 -19.24 43.57 35.77
N LEU A 3 -18.59 42.51 35.26
CA LEU A 3 -18.85 41.07 35.51
C LEU A 3 -20.02 40.52 34.66
N SER A 4 -19.77 39.65 33.67
CA SER A 4 -19.61 38.17 33.77
C SER A 4 -20.90 37.43 33.38
N ARG A 5 -20.79 36.43 32.48
CA ARG A 5 -21.36 35.09 32.65
C ARG A 5 -20.82 34.11 31.61
N ARG A 6 -20.04 33.13 32.10
CA ARG A 6 -19.84 31.81 31.51
C ARG A 6 -21.13 30.99 31.64
N SER A 7 -21.44 30.18 30.63
CA SER A 7 -22.11 28.86 30.67
C SER A 7 -21.74 28.17 29.36
N ILE A 8 -20.80 27.21 29.32
CA ILE A 8 -20.97 25.76 29.50
C ILE A 8 -22.11 25.17 28.65
N LEU A 9 -21.73 24.69 27.47
CA LEU A 9 -22.18 23.45 26.81
C LEU A 9 -20.97 23.07 25.91
N GLY A 10 -20.26 21.96 26.09
CA GLY A 10 -20.82 20.63 26.32
C GLY A 10 -21.36 20.09 25.00
N GLY A 11 -20.51 20.02 23.98
CA GLY A 11 -20.83 19.47 22.68
C GLY A 11 -19.55 18.90 22.09
N ALA A 12 -19.45 17.58 22.06
CA ALA A 12 -18.40 16.83 21.40
C ALA A 12 -18.24 17.37 19.97
N LEU A 13 -17.10 17.97 19.68
CA LEU A 13 -16.62 18.11 18.31
C LEU A 13 -16.30 16.69 17.87
N ALA A 14 -17.28 16.05 17.22
CA ALA A 14 -17.05 14.84 16.47
C ALA A 14 -15.85 15.11 15.55
N ALA A 15 -14.76 14.35 15.77
CA ALA A 15 -13.68 14.25 14.82
C ALA A 15 -14.32 13.95 13.47
N VAL A 16 -14.16 14.86 12.52
CA VAL A 16 -14.47 14.58 11.13
C VAL A 16 -13.40 13.56 10.73
N PRO A 17 -13.76 12.30 10.43
CA PRO A 17 -12.80 11.36 9.90
C PRO A 17 -12.47 11.87 8.50
N VAL A 18 -11.31 12.50 8.36
CA VAL A 18 -10.75 12.83 7.06
C VAL A 18 -10.01 11.57 6.58
N ALA A 19 -10.80 10.58 6.19
CA ALA A 19 -10.40 9.77 5.05
C ALA A 19 -10.33 10.75 3.87
N LEU A 20 -9.14 11.31 3.62
CA LEU A 20 -8.90 12.16 2.47
C LEU A 20 -9.06 11.27 1.23
N LEU A 21 -10.29 11.26 0.68
CA LEU A 21 -10.70 10.70 -0.61
C LEU A 21 -9.83 9.58 -1.20
N ALA A 22 -9.96 8.35 -0.69
CA ALA A 22 -9.52 7.14 -1.40
C ALA A 22 -10.70 6.24 -1.77
N ALA A 23 -11.75 6.84 -2.32
CA ALA A 23 -12.71 6.16 -3.18
C ALA A 23 -13.12 7.12 -4.33
N GLY A 24 -12.13 7.73 -4.97
CA GLY A 24 -12.32 8.12 -6.37
C GLY A 24 -12.60 6.85 -7.18
N PRO A 25 -13.36 6.93 -8.30
CA PRO A 25 -13.48 5.77 -9.18
C PRO A 25 -12.07 5.27 -9.47
N ALA A 26 -11.82 3.98 -9.23
CA ALA A 26 -10.64 3.34 -9.81
C ALA A 26 -10.58 3.80 -11.26
N HIS A 27 -9.44 4.31 -11.72
CA HIS A 27 -9.27 4.52 -13.14
C HIS A 27 -9.38 3.13 -13.76
N ALA A 28 -10.58 2.80 -14.23
CA ALA A 28 -10.89 1.59 -14.94
C ALA A 28 -10.31 1.72 -16.35
N ASP A 29 -9.00 1.88 -16.44
CA ASP A 29 -8.29 1.97 -17.70
C ASP A 29 -6.94 1.26 -17.59
N GLU A 30 -7.05 -0.06 -17.57
CA GLU A 30 -6.51 -0.82 -18.69
C GLU A 30 -7.72 -1.46 -19.38
N ALA A 31 -8.60 -0.62 -19.96
CA ALA A 31 -9.59 -1.11 -20.91
C ALA A 31 -8.78 -1.60 -22.13
N ALA A 32 -8.39 -2.87 -22.06
CA ALA A 32 -8.18 -3.64 -23.27
C ALA A 32 -9.37 -3.34 -24.20
N PRO A 33 -9.12 -3.10 -25.51
CA PRO A 33 -10.22 -2.84 -26.43
C PRO A 33 -11.29 -3.89 -26.21
N SER A 34 -12.54 -3.45 -26.09
CA SER A 34 -13.72 -4.29 -25.93
C SER A 34 -13.86 -5.22 -27.14
N GLY A 35 -13.08 -6.29 -27.10
CA GLY A 35 -13.01 -7.35 -28.08
C GLY A 35 -13.32 -8.64 -27.35
N ALA A 36 -14.29 -9.38 -27.89
CA ALA A 36 -14.67 -10.70 -27.42
C ALA A 36 -13.46 -11.51 -26.93
N GLY A 37 -13.55 -12.09 -25.73
CA GLY A 37 -12.56 -13.03 -25.22
C GLY A 37 -12.36 -14.16 -26.23
N ALA A 38 -11.29 -14.10 -27.00
CA ALA A 38 -11.02 -15.01 -28.09
C ALA A 38 -9.90 -15.98 -27.67
N SER A 39 -10.10 -17.28 -27.90
CA SER A 39 -9.19 -18.38 -27.54
C SER A 39 -7.90 -18.44 -28.39
N GLY A 40 -7.45 -17.29 -28.92
CA GLY A 40 -6.39 -17.16 -29.89
C GLY A 40 -5.43 -15.97 -29.68
N THR A 41 -5.66 -15.07 -28.70
CA THR A 41 -4.78 -13.90 -28.48
C THR A 41 -3.32 -14.36 -28.36
N PRO A 42 -2.39 -13.83 -29.17
CA PRO A 42 -0.98 -14.22 -29.10
C PRO A 42 -0.39 -13.87 -27.73
N LEU A 43 0.68 -14.57 -27.33
CA LEU A 43 1.43 -14.18 -26.14
C LEU A 43 1.99 -12.77 -26.38
N ALA A 44 1.70 -11.84 -25.47
CA ALA A 44 2.23 -10.48 -25.53
C ALA A 44 3.77 -10.49 -25.36
N SER A 45 4.45 -9.47 -25.88
CA SER A 45 5.91 -9.36 -25.81
C SER A 45 6.44 -9.28 -24.37
N ASN A 46 5.65 -8.71 -23.46
CA ASN A 46 5.89 -8.65 -22.02
C ASN A 46 5.13 -9.74 -21.24
N GLY A 47 4.48 -10.68 -21.92
CA GLY A 47 3.68 -11.74 -21.31
C GLY A 47 4.52 -12.92 -20.84
N ARG A 48 4.11 -13.55 -19.71
CA ARG A 48 4.72 -14.79 -19.20
C ARG A 48 3.92 -16.01 -19.70
N PRO A 49 4.58 -17.05 -20.26
CA PRO A 49 3.90 -18.28 -20.67
C PRO A 49 3.08 -18.94 -19.55
N VAL A 50 3.64 -19.04 -18.34
CA VAL A 50 2.92 -19.63 -17.19
C VAL A 50 1.69 -18.81 -16.79
N VAL A 51 1.74 -17.49 -16.92
CA VAL A 51 0.59 -16.61 -16.66
C VAL A 51 -0.49 -16.82 -17.71
N ARG A 52 -0.11 -16.98 -18.98
CA ARG A 52 -1.05 -17.30 -20.05
C ARG A 52 -1.74 -18.63 -19.81
N ASP A 53 -1.02 -19.62 -19.30
CA ASP A 53 -1.60 -20.92 -18.96
C ASP A 53 -2.59 -20.79 -17.80
N ILE A 54 -2.28 -20.01 -16.76
CA ILE A 54 -3.24 -19.68 -15.67
C ILE A 54 -4.51 -19.01 -16.24
N GLN A 55 -4.35 -17.99 -17.09
CA GLN A 55 -5.47 -17.30 -17.71
C GLN A 55 -6.35 -18.27 -18.53
N ARG A 56 -5.74 -19.19 -19.28
CA ARG A 56 -6.46 -20.22 -20.05
C ARG A 56 -7.19 -21.21 -19.15
N GLN A 57 -6.58 -21.62 -18.04
CA GLN A 57 -7.23 -22.50 -17.06
C GLN A 57 -8.45 -21.82 -16.43
N LEU A 58 -8.34 -20.54 -16.06
CA LEU A 58 -9.45 -19.73 -15.56
C LEU A 58 -10.58 -19.64 -16.60
N ALA A 59 -10.24 -19.28 -17.85
CA ALA A 59 -11.20 -19.17 -18.94
C ALA A 59 -11.93 -20.50 -19.20
N ALA A 60 -11.20 -21.62 -19.24
CA ALA A 60 -11.76 -22.94 -19.50
C ALA A 60 -12.69 -23.42 -18.38
N ARG A 61 -12.36 -23.13 -17.11
CA ARG A 61 -13.14 -23.59 -15.95
C ARG A 61 -14.36 -22.74 -15.66
N TYR A 62 -14.25 -21.42 -15.79
CA TYR A 62 -15.28 -20.49 -15.33
C TYR A 62 -15.89 -19.63 -16.44
N GLY A 63 -15.28 -19.52 -17.62
CA GLY A 63 -15.69 -18.58 -18.66
C GLY A 63 -17.10 -18.78 -19.22
N ALA A 64 -17.72 -19.93 -18.99
CA ALA A 64 -19.12 -20.20 -19.36
C ALA A 64 -20.13 -19.92 -18.23
N ARG A 65 -19.66 -19.58 -17.02
CA ARG A 65 -20.54 -19.28 -15.87
C ARG A 65 -21.14 -17.89 -16.00
N ALA A 66 -22.38 -17.74 -15.55
CA ALA A 66 -23.09 -16.47 -15.64
C ALA A 66 -22.38 -15.41 -14.76
N GLY A 67 -22.14 -14.23 -15.31
CA GLY A 67 -21.50 -13.12 -14.58
C GLY A 67 -19.99 -13.25 -14.40
N PHE A 68 -19.36 -14.35 -14.84
CA PHE A 68 -17.91 -14.47 -14.79
C PHE A 68 -17.25 -13.57 -15.85
N PRO A 69 -16.24 -12.74 -15.49
CA PRO A 69 -15.58 -11.84 -16.44
C PRO A 69 -14.91 -12.57 -17.60
N ALA A 70 -14.85 -11.92 -18.77
CA ALA A 70 -14.04 -12.41 -19.87
C ALA A 70 -12.55 -12.41 -19.48
N VAL A 71 -11.83 -13.48 -19.85
CA VAL A 71 -10.42 -13.64 -19.49
C VAL A 71 -9.54 -13.42 -20.71
N THR A 72 -8.74 -12.35 -20.69
CA THR A 72 -7.66 -12.15 -21.66
C THR A 72 -6.56 -13.18 -21.41
N THR A 73 -6.06 -13.83 -22.47
CA THR A 73 -5.07 -14.93 -22.40
C THR A 73 -3.77 -14.60 -23.13
N ASP A 74 -3.23 -13.41 -22.86
CA ASP A 74 -2.02 -12.85 -23.49
C ASP A 74 -0.75 -13.01 -22.63
N GLY A 75 -0.86 -13.56 -21.42
CA GLY A 75 0.24 -13.72 -20.47
C GLY A 75 0.59 -12.48 -19.64
N VAL A 76 -0.16 -11.38 -19.77
CA VAL A 76 0.03 -10.16 -18.96
C VAL A 76 -0.92 -10.21 -17.76
N TRP A 77 -0.37 -10.06 -16.55
CA TRP A 77 -1.19 -10.05 -15.33
C TRP A 77 -1.62 -8.63 -14.97
N THR A 78 -2.88 -8.31 -15.26
CA THR A 78 -3.48 -6.99 -15.01
C THR A 78 -4.36 -7.00 -13.75
N GLY A 79 -4.80 -5.82 -13.30
CA GLY A 79 -5.79 -5.72 -12.22
C GLY A 79 -7.08 -6.47 -12.53
N ALA A 80 -7.55 -6.43 -13.78
CA ALA A 80 -8.73 -7.18 -14.22
C ALA A 80 -8.51 -8.71 -14.15
N ALA A 81 -7.33 -9.21 -14.51
CA ALA A 81 -6.97 -10.61 -14.35
C ALA A 81 -6.95 -11.02 -12.86
N HIS A 82 -6.48 -10.12 -11.99
CA HIS A 82 -6.48 -10.35 -10.55
C HIS A 82 -7.90 -10.36 -9.94
N SER A 83 -8.78 -9.44 -10.33
CA SER A 83 -10.20 -9.48 -9.95
C SER A 83 -10.88 -10.76 -10.44
N THR A 84 -10.53 -11.23 -11.63
CA THR A 84 -11.05 -12.51 -12.17
C THR A 84 -10.60 -13.71 -11.33
N LEU A 85 -9.34 -13.70 -10.86
CA LEU A 85 -8.84 -14.72 -9.93
C LEU A 85 -9.60 -14.71 -8.60
N ILE A 86 -9.86 -13.53 -8.03
CA ILE A 86 -10.67 -13.38 -6.81
C ILE A 86 -12.11 -13.86 -7.05
N HIS A 87 -12.68 -13.60 -8.23
CA HIS A 87 -14.01 -14.07 -8.60
C HIS A 87 -14.03 -15.62 -8.62
N ALA A 88 -13.04 -16.25 -9.26
CA ALA A 88 -12.93 -17.71 -9.26
C ALA A 88 -12.83 -18.28 -7.84
N LEU A 89 -12.04 -17.66 -6.97
CA LEU A 89 -11.95 -18.05 -5.56
C LEU A 89 -13.30 -17.93 -4.83
N GLN A 90 -14.05 -16.84 -5.04
CA GLN A 90 -15.38 -16.68 -4.45
C GLN A 90 -16.29 -17.86 -4.82
N LEU A 91 -16.30 -18.26 -6.10
CA LEU A 91 -17.10 -19.39 -6.58
C LEU A 91 -16.66 -20.73 -5.96
N GLU A 92 -15.36 -20.98 -5.87
CA GLU A 92 -14.82 -22.22 -5.28
C GLU A 92 -15.07 -22.31 -3.77
N MET A 93 -15.14 -21.17 -3.08
CA MET A 93 -15.53 -21.10 -1.67
C MET A 93 -17.06 -21.16 -1.45
N GLY A 94 -17.85 -21.28 -2.52
CA GLY A 94 -19.30 -21.42 -2.46
C GLY A 94 -20.08 -20.11 -2.35
N ILE A 95 -19.46 -18.95 -2.65
CA ILE A 95 -20.20 -17.69 -2.78
C ILE A 95 -21.05 -17.76 -4.06
N PRO A 96 -22.36 -17.49 -4.00
CA PRO A 96 -23.24 -17.59 -5.16
C PRO A 96 -22.81 -16.71 -6.33
N GLU A 97 -23.06 -17.15 -7.57
CA GLU A 97 -22.67 -16.44 -8.80
C GLU A 97 -23.23 -15.00 -8.87
N GLY A 98 -24.47 -14.78 -8.42
CA GLY A 98 -25.07 -13.44 -8.36
C GLY A 98 -24.49 -12.52 -7.28
N THR A 99 -23.57 -13.01 -6.45
CA THR A 99 -22.90 -12.27 -5.37
C THR A 99 -21.39 -12.15 -5.59
N ALA A 100 -20.77 -13.12 -6.27
CA ALA A 100 -19.37 -13.08 -6.64
C ALA A 100 -19.10 -11.88 -7.58
N ASN A 101 -18.05 -11.13 -7.29
CA ASN A 101 -17.77 -9.83 -7.92
C ASN A 101 -16.27 -9.54 -8.10
N GLY A 102 -15.38 -10.46 -7.72
CA GLY A 102 -13.94 -10.27 -7.85
C GLY A 102 -13.31 -9.31 -6.82
N VAL A 103 -14.04 -8.95 -5.76
CA VAL A 103 -13.53 -8.07 -4.70
C VAL A 103 -13.32 -8.84 -3.39
N LEU A 104 -12.17 -8.65 -2.75
CA LEU A 104 -11.88 -9.19 -1.41
C LEU A 104 -12.54 -8.37 -0.29
N GLY A 105 -13.87 -8.25 -0.36
CA GLY A 105 -14.69 -7.52 0.62
C GLY A 105 -14.99 -8.34 1.90
N PRO A 106 -15.80 -7.79 2.82
CA PRO A 106 -16.10 -8.43 4.12
C PRO A 106 -16.67 -9.85 4.00
N LEU A 107 -17.55 -10.10 3.03
CA LEU A 107 -18.09 -11.44 2.78
C LEU A 107 -16.99 -12.41 2.35
N THR A 108 -16.22 -12.06 1.31
CA THR A 108 -15.12 -12.89 0.80
C THR A 108 -14.11 -13.20 1.90
N ARG A 109 -13.72 -12.21 2.72
CA ARG A 109 -12.79 -12.39 3.84
C ARG A 109 -13.34 -13.36 4.88
N ARG A 110 -14.60 -13.21 5.29
CA ARG A 110 -15.24 -14.13 6.25
C ARG A 110 -15.32 -15.55 5.72
N THR A 111 -15.70 -15.73 4.45
CA THR A 111 -15.79 -17.06 3.83
C THR A 111 -14.40 -17.69 3.69
N LEU A 112 -13.38 -16.89 3.37
CA LEU A 112 -11.98 -17.34 3.28
C LEU A 112 -11.44 -17.78 4.65
N GLN A 113 -11.77 -17.08 5.74
CA GLN A 113 -11.41 -17.48 7.10
C GLN A 113 -12.00 -18.83 7.54
N GLN A 114 -13.07 -19.28 6.87
CA GLN A 114 -13.71 -20.57 7.14
C GLN A 114 -13.13 -21.71 6.31
N GLN A 115 -12.27 -21.41 5.33
CA GLN A 115 -11.62 -22.43 4.51
C GLN A 115 -10.50 -23.12 5.31
N PRO A 116 -10.26 -24.42 5.08
CA PRO A 116 -9.12 -25.10 5.67
C PRO A 116 -7.81 -24.54 5.09
N ASP A 117 -6.77 -24.48 5.93
CA ASP A 117 -5.43 -24.15 5.46
C ASP A 117 -4.96 -25.16 4.40
N LEU A 118 -4.29 -24.65 3.38
CA LEU A 118 -3.58 -25.50 2.41
C LEU A 118 -2.12 -25.67 2.84
N ALA A 119 -1.63 -26.90 2.86
CA ALA A 119 -0.27 -27.24 3.26
C ALA A 119 0.37 -28.20 2.25
N VAL A 120 1.67 -28.48 2.42
CA VAL A 120 2.35 -29.48 1.60
C VAL A 120 1.56 -30.80 1.61
N GLY A 121 1.30 -31.34 0.42
CA GLY A 121 0.49 -32.54 0.22
C GLY A 121 -1.00 -32.27 -0.02
N SER A 122 -1.49 -31.04 0.19
CA SER A 122 -2.85 -30.65 -0.24
C SER A 122 -2.99 -30.86 -1.75
N ALA A 123 -4.10 -31.44 -2.16
CA ALA A 123 -4.40 -31.64 -3.57
C ALA A 123 -5.88 -31.40 -3.85
N ASP A 124 -6.16 -30.78 -4.99
CA ASP A 124 -7.53 -30.62 -5.47
C ASP A 124 -8.12 -31.98 -5.85
N THR A 125 -9.39 -32.18 -5.50
CA THR A 125 -10.19 -33.34 -5.92
C THR A 125 -11.30 -32.87 -6.85
N THR A 126 -12.36 -32.29 -6.28
CA THR A 126 -13.47 -31.68 -7.02
C THR A 126 -13.38 -30.14 -7.02
N GLY A 127 -12.77 -29.56 -5.98
CA GLY A 127 -12.51 -28.14 -5.87
C GLY A 127 -11.26 -27.69 -6.64
N TRP A 128 -10.95 -26.39 -6.54
CA TRP A 128 -9.84 -25.77 -7.28
C TRP A 128 -9.00 -24.81 -6.43
N LEU A 129 -9.04 -24.95 -5.10
CA LEU A 129 -8.36 -24.04 -4.18
C LEU A 129 -6.84 -24.17 -4.25
N VAL A 130 -6.30 -25.37 -4.50
CA VAL A 130 -4.85 -25.55 -4.65
C VAL A 130 -4.37 -24.90 -5.93
N HIS A 131 -5.05 -25.08 -7.06
CA HIS A 131 -4.72 -24.37 -8.30
C HIS A 131 -4.76 -22.85 -8.11
N LEU A 132 -5.78 -22.32 -7.41
CA LEU A 132 -5.87 -20.87 -7.16
C LEU A 132 -4.74 -20.36 -6.26
N LEU A 133 -4.31 -21.14 -5.27
CA LEU A 133 -3.17 -20.77 -4.42
C LEU A 133 -1.87 -20.75 -5.24
N GLN A 134 -1.66 -21.79 -6.05
CA GLN A 134 -0.50 -21.90 -6.94
C GLN A 134 -0.48 -20.74 -7.95
N ALA A 135 -1.61 -20.46 -8.59
CA ALA A 135 -1.75 -19.33 -9.51
C ALA A 135 -1.45 -18.00 -8.83
N SER A 136 -2.03 -17.77 -7.64
CA SER A 136 -1.77 -16.57 -6.82
C SER A 136 -0.28 -16.41 -6.51
N LEU A 137 0.40 -17.48 -6.09
CA LEU A 137 1.83 -17.45 -5.80
C LEU A 137 2.68 -17.16 -7.05
N VAL A 138 2.32 -17.72 -8.21
CA VAL A 138 3.04 -17.50 -9.48
C VAL A 138 2.90 -16.05 -9.95
N VAL A 139 1.70 -15.48 -9.88
CA VAL A 139 1.47 -14.09 -10.34
C VAL A 139 2.03 -13.06 -9.35
N MET A 140 2.06 -13.40 -8.06
CA MET A 140 2.60 -12.54 -7.00
C MET A 140 4.09 -12.75 -6.72
N SER A 141 4.79 -13.55 -7.52
CA SER A 141 6.24 -13.77 -7.39
C SER A 141 6.96 -13.71 -8.74
N THR A 142 8.29 -13.81 -8.75
CA THR A 142 9.12 -13.96 -9.95
C THR A 142 9.30 -15.42 -10.37
N TRP A 143 8.71 -16.37 -9.63
CA TRP A 143 8.91 -17.80 -9.83
C TRP A 143 7.80 -18.39 -10.73
N ASP A 144 8.23 -19.10 -11.77
CA ASP A 144 7.36 -19.83 -12.70
C ASP A 144 7.24 -21.28 -12.22
N GLY A 145 6.31 -21.51 -11.29
CA GLY A 145 6.01 -22.83 -10.73
C GLY A 145 4.87 -23.56 -11.46
N PRO A 146 4.68 -24.87 -11.18
CA PRO A 146 3.55 -25.62 -11.69
C PRO A 146 2.23 -25.12 -11.08
N VAL A 147 1.16 -25.15 -11.87
CA VAL A 147 -0.23 -24.89 -11.46
C VAL A 147 -1.07 -26.08 -11.89
N ASP A 148 -1.02 -27.14 -11.08
CA ASP A 148 -1.49 -28.50 -11.37
C ASP A 148 -2.42 -29.08 -10.29
N GLY A 149 -2.73 -28.30 -9.25
CA GLY A 149 -3.61 -28.69 -8.16
C GLY A 149 -2.98 -29.59 -7.11
N ARG A 150 -1.64 -29.74 -7.07
CA ARG A 150 -0.93 -30.50 -6.03
C ARG A 150 0.13 -29.63 -5.35
N PHE A 151 -0.08 -29.33 -4.07
CA PHE A 151 0.79 -28.43 -3.31
C PHE A 151 2.08 -29.14 -2.88
N SER A 152 3.18 -28.85 -3.57
CA SER A 152 4.47 -29.53 -3.41
C SER A 152 5.35 -28.94 -2.31
N ASP A 153 6.42 -29.67 -1.93
CA ASP A 153 7.45 -29.17 -1.01
C ASP A 153 8.08 -27.85 -1.50
N GLU A 154 8.40 -27.75 -2.80
CA GLU A 154 8.96 -26.51 -3.36
C GLU A 154 7.96 -25.35 -3.22
N GLN A 155 6.66 -25.59 -3.44
CA GLN A 155 5.64 -24.56 -3.28
C GLN A 155 5.52 -24.09 -1.84
N GLY A 156 5.63 -24.99 -0.85
CA GLY A 156 5.73 -24.61 0.57
C GLY A 156 6.91 -23.67 0.83
N VAL A 157 8.09 -23.97 0.28
CA VAL A 157 9.29 -23.11 0.39
C VAL A 157 9.09 -21.76 -0.30
N ARG A 158 8.48 -21.74 -1.48
CA ARG A 158 8.21 -20.50 -2.24
C ARG A 158 7.18 -19.63 -1.53
N LEU A 159 6.13 -20.24 -0.96
CA LEU A 159 5.12 -19.54 -0.19
C LEU A 159 5.70 -18.97 1.11
N SER A 160 6.57 -19.71 1.79
CA SER A 160 7.35 -19.21 2.95
C SER A 160 8.19 -17.98 2.59
N ARG A 161 8.85 -17.98 1.43
CA ARG A 161 9.59 -16.80 0.96
C ARG A 161 8.68 -15.62 0.67
N PHE A 162 7.53 -15.85 0.04
CA PHE A 162 6.53 -14.81 -0.17
C PHE A 162 6.07 -14.21 1.17
N GLN A 163 5.74 -15.05 2.15
CA GLN A 163 5.34 -14.60 3.49
C GLN A 163 6.41 -13.71 4.12
N ARG A 164 7.69 -14.09 4.05
CA ARG A 164 8.81 -13.24 4.48
C ARG A 164 8.82 -11.88 3.76
N THR A 165 8.64 -11.88 2.44
CA THR A 165 8.64 -10.66 1.62
C THR A 165 7.57 -9.66 2.07
N VAL A 166 6.41 -10.13 2.53
CA VAL A 166 5.31 -9.29 3.02
C VAL A 166 5.21 -9.24 4.56
N ALA A 167 6.29 -9.56 5.26
CA ALA A 167 6.39 -9.56 6.74
C ALA A 167 5.30 -10.38 7.46
N LEU A 168 4.92 -11.52 6.88
CA LEU A 168 4.11 -12.55 7.55
C LEU A 168 4.99 -13.64 8.16
N PRO A 169 4.50 -14.39 9.17
CA PRO A 169 5.16 -15.60 9.64
C PRO A 169 5.39 -16.61 8.51
N GLU A 170 6.59 -17.17 8.45
CA GLU A 170 7.06 -18.08 7.41
C GLU A 170 6.55 -19.52 7.61
N THR A 171 5.24 -19.71 7.56
CA THR A 171 4.59 -21.00 7.79
C THR A 171 4.65 -21.94 6.58
N GLY A 172 4.83 -21.41 5.37
CA GLY A 172 4.74 -22.16 4.12
C GLY A 172 3.35 -22.71 3.83
N ARG A 173 2.32 -22.21 4.52
CA ARG A 173 0.92 -22.66 4.43
C ARG A 173 0.05 -21.56 3.83
N GLY A 174 -0.92 -21.96 3.01
CA GLY A 174 -1.99 -21.09 2.51
C GLY A 174 -3.08 -20.89 3.56
N ASP A 175 -2.73 -20.20 4.66
CA ASP A 175 -3.68 -19.74 5.68
C ASP A 175 -4.39 -18.45 5.25
N TYR A 176 -5.37 -17.98 6.04
CA TYR A 176 -6.13 -16.75 5.72
C TYR A 176 -5.22 -15.54 5.46
N ARG A 177 -4.18 -15.32 6.28
CA ARG A 177 -3.30 -14.14 6.12
C ARG A 177 -2.50 -14.22 4.84
N THR A 178 -2.05 -15.42 4.49
CA THR A 178 -1.32 -15.68 3.25
C THR A 178 -2.20 -15.44 2.03
N TRP A 179 -3.41 -15.98 2.03
CA TRP A 179 -4.39 -15.70 0.98
C TRP A 179 -4.73 -14.22 0.88
N ALA A 180 -4.98 -13.55 2.00
CA ALA A 180 -5.31 -12.14 2.00
C ALA A 180 -4.16 -11.31 1.40
N ALA A 181 -2.90 -11.58 1.77
CA ALA A 181 -1.73 -10.88 1.22
C ALA A 181 -1.47 -11.16 -0.26
N LEU A 182 -1.88 -12.33 -0.76
CA LEU A 182 -1.81 -12.67 -2.18
C LEU A 182 -2.88 -11.96 -3.02
N LEU A 183 -4.03 -11.63 -2.43
CA LEU A 183 -5.24 -11.19 -3.16
C LEU A 183 -5.61 -9.72 -2.95
N ALA A 184 -5.16 -9.10 -1.88
CA ALA A 184 -5.39 -7.68 -1.59
C ALA A 184 -4.09 -7.02 -1.14
N SER A 185 -3.91 -5.77 -1.54
CA SER A 185 -2.71 -4.99 -1.22
C SER A 185 -2.51 -4.89 0.29
N ASN A 186 -3.54 -4.54 1.06
CA ASN A 186 -3.46 -4.46 2.53
C ASN A 186 -3.44 -5.81 3.26
N GLY A 187 -3.49 -6.94 2.54
CA GLY A 187 -3.51 -8.27 3.13
C GLY A 187 -4.64 -8.46 4.16
N ASP A 188 -4.30 -9.00 5.33
CA ASP A 188 -5.14 -8.95 6.52
C ASP A 188 -4.93 -7.59 7.21
N PRO A 189 -5.89 -6.63 7.12
CA PRO A 189 -5.72 -5.29 7.71
C PRO A 189 -5.67 -5.33 9.24
N THR A 190 -5.93 -6.48 9.86
CA THR A 190 -5.79 -6.67 11.31
C THR A 190 -4.44 -7.24 11.74
N ARG A 191 -3.53 -7.53 10.79
CA ARG A 191 -2.18 -7.96 11.13
C ARG A 191 -1.47 -6.83 11.91
N PRO A 192 -0.64 -7.16 12.92
CA PRO A 192 0.09 -6.15 13.67
C PRO A 192 1.00 -5.31 12.76
N GLY A 193 0.94 -3.99 12.92
CA GLY A 193 1.94 -3.06 12.42
C GLY A 193 2.86 -2.60 13.55
N THR A 194 4.08 -2.21 13.20
CA THR A 194 5.07 -1.65 14.16
C THR A 194 5.38 -0.19 13.87
N ALA A 195 4.74 0.39 12.86
CA ALA A 195 4.80 1.81 12.55
C ALA A 195 3.39 2.38 12.44
N ALA A 196 3.30 3.70 12.46
CA ALA A 196 2.06 4.41 12.17
C ALA A 196 2.33 5.73 11.43
N ASP A 197 1.28 6.29 10.84
CA ASP A 197 1.27 7.67 10.34
C ASP A 197 -0.13 8.30 10.49
N GLY A 198 -0.39 9.41 9.80
CA GLY A 198 -1.54 10.29 10.01
C GLY A 198 -1.16 11.69 10.53
N ILE A 199 -2.17 12.57 10.61
CA ILE A 199 -1.97 14.03 10.68
C ILE A 199 -1.96 14.62 12.09
N THR A 200 -2.44 13.88 13.10
CA THR A 200 -2.60 14.38 14.46
C THR A 200 -1.25 14.59 15.16
N VAL A 201 -1.10 15.73 15.84
CA VAL A 201 0.09 16.08 16.63
C VAL A 201 0.33 15.04 17.73
N ILE A 202 1.55 14.52 17.81
CA ILE A 202 1.96 13.55 18.83
C ILE A 202 2.43 14.26 20.11
N THR A 203 1.56 14.27 21.12
CA THR A 203 1.89 14.70 22.49
C THR A 203 2.59 13.57 23.26
N PRO A 204 3.16 13.83 24.46
CA PRO A 204 3.72 12.78 25.31
C PRO A 204 2.72 11.66 25.66
N GLU A 205 1.43 11.99 25.81
CA GLU A 205 0.35 11.03 26.04
C GLU A 205 0.14 10.15 24.81
N ARG A 206 0.05 10.76 23.62
CA ARG A 206 -0.14 10.02 22.35
C ARG A 206 1.07 9.17 22.00
N ALA A 207 2.28 9.65 22.28
CA ALA A 207 3.50 8.86 22.10
C ALA A 207 3.46 7.59 22.96
N ARG A 208 3.01 7.68 24.23
CA ARG A 208 2.79 6.52 25.10
C ARG A 208 1.71 5.59 24.55
N THR A 209 0.57 6.12 24.10
CA THR A 209 -0.50 5.33 23.45
C THR A 209 0.04 4.52 22.27
N LEU A 210 0.84 5.14 21.40
CA LEU A 210 1.46 4.46 20.26
C LEU A 210 2.43 3.35 20.71
N ARG A 211 3.26 3.61 21.72
CA ARG A 211 4.17 2.59 22.29
C ARG A 211 3.42 1.41 22.87
N ASP A 212 2.37 1.67 23.64
CA ASP A 212 1.55 0.63 24.27
C ASP A 212 0.81 -0.20 23.21
N ALA A 213 0.49 0.39 22.06
CA ALA A 213 -0.04 -0.29 20.88
C ALA A 213 1.03 -1.06 20.07
N GLY A 214 2.31 -1.04 20.50
CA GLY A 214 3.41 -1.76 19.86
C GLY A 214 4.12 -1.00 18.74
N CYS A 215 3.79 0.28 18.52
CA CYS A 215 4.48 1.09 17.53
C CYS A 215 5.90 1.46 18.00
N THR A 216 6.85 1.39 17.08
CA THR A 216 8.24 1.81 17.29
C THR A 216 8.63 3.00 16.43
N VAL A 217 7.91 3.25 15.34
CA VAL A 217 8.14 4.34 14.40
C VAL A 217 6.83 5.10 14.15
N ILE A 218 6.90 6.42 14.04
CA ILE A 218 5.80 7.26 13.57
C ILE A 218 6.30 8.11 12.39
N ALA A 219 5.59 8.08 11.27
CA ALA A 219 5.85 8.96 10.15
C ALA A 219 4.99 10.22 10.25
N ARG A 220 5.58 11.39 9.97
CA ARG A 220 4.95 12.70 10.19
C ARG A 220 5.35 13.70 9.10
N TYR A 221 4.44 14.62 8.78
CA TYR A 221 4.61 15.54 7.67
C TYR A 221 5.58 16.67 8.00
N LEU A 222 6.49 16.97 7.08
CA LEU A 222 7.45 18.07 7.23
C LEU A 222 6.79 19.45 7.11
N THR A 223 5.74 19.54 6.29
CA THR A 223 5.15 20.80 5.81
C THR A 223 3.63 20.72 5.78
N ASP A 224 3.01 21.89 5.79
CA ASP A 224 1.59 22.05 5.45
C ASP A 224 1.44 22.46 3.98
N SER A 225 0.28 22.12 3.43
CA SER A 225 -0.39 22.80 2.31
C SER A 225 -0.02 24.26 2.04
N GLU A 226 0.40 24.65 0.84
CA GLU A 226 0.27 26.05 0.38
C GLU A 226 -1.16 26.43 -0.06
N VAL A 227 -2.13 25.53 0.03
CA VAL A 227 -3.54 25.83 -0.27
C VAL A 227 -4.21 26.60 0.87
N PRO A 228 -5.24 27.43 0.58
CA PRO A 228 -6.03 28.07 1.62
C PRO A 228 -6.61 27.06 2.61
N ASP A 229 -6.61 27.41 3.91
CA ASP A 229 -7.12 26.58 5.00
C ASP A 229 -6.52 25.16 5.08
N ALA A 230 -5.22 25.06 4.80
CA ALA A 230 -4.49 23.80 4.90
C ALA A 230 -4.68 23.11 6.26
N LEU A 231 -4.89 21.80 6.23
CA LEU A 231 -4.82 20.97 7.43
C LEU A 231 -3.44 21.14 8.07
N ALA A 232 -3.42 21.47 9.36
CA ALA A 232 -2.20 21.59 10.15
C ALA A 232 -1.61 20.21 10.44
N LYS A 233 -1.02 19.60 9.41
CA LYS A 233 -0.46 18.24 9.45
C LYS A 233 1.05 18.22 9.73
N ARG A 234 1.73 19.36 9.54
CA ARG A 234 3.17 19.49 9.79
C ARG A 234 3.53 19.13 11.23
N ILE A 235 4.75 18.65 11.41
CA ILE A 235 5.36 18.47 12.74
C ILE A 235 5.34 19.82 13.50
N GLN A 236 4.82 19.80 14.72
CA GLN A 236 4.70 20.98 15.57
C GLN A 236 5.89 21.15 16.53
N ASP A 237 5.95 22.31 17.19
CA ASP A 237 6.95 22.59 18.22
C ASP A 237 6.82 21.62 19.40
N GLY A 238 7.95 21.07 19.86
CA GLY A 238 8.00 20.06 20.92
C GLY A 238 7.53 18.66 20.54
N GLU A 239 6.95 18.45 19.34
CA GLU A 239 6.43 17.15 18.92
C GLU A 239 7.55 16.10 18.74
N ILE A 240 8.67 16.47 18.12
CA ILE A 240 9.82 15.55 17.97
C ILE A 240 10.35 15.13 19.34
N ASP A 241 10.47 16.05 20.28
CA ASP A 241 10.92 15.73 21.64
C ASP A 241 9.95 14.77 22.33
N ALA A 242 8.64 14.97 22.17
CA ALA A 242 7.63 14.07 22.71
C ALA A 242 7.70 12.65 22.10
N ILE A 243 7.90 12.56 20.78
CA ILE A 243 8.07 11.29 20.06
C ILE A 243 9.31 10.55 20.60
N LEU A 244 10.46 11.21 20.62
CA LEU A 244 11.73 10.62 21.04
C LEU A 244 11.75 10.26 22.53
N ALA A 245 11.23 11.12 23.40
CA ALA A 245 11.11 10.85 24.84
C ALA A 245 10.11 9.71 25.12
N GLY A 246 9.10 9.54 24.26
CA GLY A 246 8.22 8.38 24.25
C GLY A 246 8.90 7.10 23.75
N GLY A 247 10.16 7.14 23.32
CA GLY A 247 10.89 5.98 22.80
C GLY A 247 10.47 5.55 21.39
N LEU A 248 9.72 6.40 20.68
CA LEU A 248 9.42 6.23 19.27
C LEU A 248 10.54 6.83 18.40
N ARG A 249 10.61 6.37 17.16
CA ARG A 249 11.44 6.96 16.10
C ARG A 249 10.57 7.72 15.11
N ILE A 250 11.16 8.68 14.42
CA ILE A 250 10.45 9.55 13.48
C ILE A 250 10.92 9.37 12.03
N VAL A 251 9.98 9.36 11.09
CA VAL A 251 10.21 9.33 9.64
C VAL A 251 9.53 10.54 8.98
N PRO A 252 10.23 11.32 8.14
CA PRO A 252 9.62 12.48 7.49
C PRO A 252 8.88 12.13 6.20
N ILE A 253 7.64 12.63 6.08
CA ILE A 253 6.82 12.60 4.87
C ILE A 253 6.75 14.02 4.29
N PHE A 254 6.80 14.14 2.96
CA PHE A 254 6.51 15.38 2.25
C PHE A 254 5.26 15.21 1.37
N GLN A 255 4.24 16.04 1.61
CA GLN A 255 3.01 16.04 0.82
C GLN A 255 2.30 17.41 0.86
N GLU A 256 2.34 18.12 -0.27
CA GLU A 256 1.68 19.43 -0.49
C GLU A 256 0.37 19.35 -1.29
N GLY A 257 0.15 18.17 -1.85
CA GLY A 257 -0.80 17.85 -2.90
C GLY A 257 -0.50 16.45 -3.44
N GLY A 258 -0.52 16.28 -4.77
CA GLY A 258 -0.22 15.00 -5.39
C GLY A 258 -1.39 14.02 -5.37
N THR A 259 -2.62 14.55 -5.30
CA THR A 259 -3.88 13.79 -5.37
C THR A 259 -4.39 13.61 -6.81
N ASP A 260 -3.67 14.13 -7.80
CA ASP A 260 -3.92 13.94 -9.22
C ASP A 260 -2.65 14.21 -10.05
N ALA A 261 -2.64 13.75 -11.31
CA ALA A 261 -1.48 13.84 -12.18
C ALA A 261 -1.06 15.27 -12.56
N THR A 262 -1.99 16.24 -12.55
CA THR A 262 -1.71 17.63 -12.96
C THR A 262 -0.83 18.38 -11.97
N TYR A 263 -0.74 17.87 -10.73
CA TYR A 263 0.21 18.34 -9.74
C TYR A 263 1.66 18.12 -10.20
N PHE A 264 1.98 16.96 -10.78
CA PHE A 264 3.38 16.55 -10.96
C PHE A 264 4.04 17.19 -12.19
N SER A 265 5.17 17.85 -11.96
CA SER A 265 6.06 18.37 -13.00
C SER A 265 7.49 18.46 -12.48
N HIS A 266 8.47 18.55 -13.39
CA HIS A 266 9.87 18.74 -13.01
C HIS A 266 10.08 19.96 -12.10
N ASP A 267 9.52 21.11 -12.48
CA ASP A 267 9.66 22.35 -11.71
C ASP A 267 9.00 22.27 -10.33
N LEU A 268 7.88 21.55 -10.21
CA LEU A 268 7.30 21.31 -8.90
C LEU A 268 8.15 20.34 -8.07
N GLY A 269 8.83 19.38 -8.69
CA GLY A 269 9.81 18.51 -8.04
C GLY A 269 10.97 19.30 -7.42
N VAL A 270 11.51 20.26 -8.18
CA VAL A 270 12.54 21.19 -7.68
C VAL A 270 12.03 21.99 -6.48
N ARG A 271 10.82 22.55 -6.56
CA ARG A 271 10.21 23.30 -5.45
C ARG A 271 9.96 22.43 -4.22
N ALA A 272 9.44 21.22 -4.43
CA ALA A 272 9.15 20.25 -3.38
C ALA A 272 10.42 19.85 -2.63
N ALA A 273 11.49 19.49 -3.35
CA ALA A 273 12.78 19.16 -2.74
C ALA A 273 13.37 20.32 -1.95
N GLY A 274 13.28 21.55 -2.47
CA GLY A 274 13.74 22.73 -1.75
C GLY A 274 12.99 22.93 -0.42
N ARG A 275 11.65 22.88 -0.44
CA ARG A 275 10.83 23.01 0.77
C ARG A 275 11.01 21.85 1.75
N ALA A 276 11.20 20.63 1.25
CA ALA A 276 11.47 19.44 2.06
C ALA A 276 12.84 19.53 2.74
N ASP A 277 13.91 19.88 2.01
CA ASP A 277 15.26 20.08 2.54
C ASP A 277 15.27 21.19 3.60
N ASP A 278 14.67 22.35 3.29
CA ASP A 278 14.60 23.47 4.23
C ASP A 278 13.82 23.08 5.51
N ALA A 279 12.73 22.33 5.39
CA ALA A 279 11.95 21.88 6.53
C ALA A 279 12.69 20.83 7.36
N ALA A 280 13.30 19.84 6.71
CA ALA A 280 14.04 18.78 7.37
C ALA A 280 15.23 19.35 8.17
N ARG A 281 15.99 20.29 7.59
CA ARG A 281 17.08 20.99 8.27
C ARG A 281 16.60 21.80 9.47
N ARG A 282 15.53 22.59 9.32
CA ARG A 282 14.94 23.36 10.44
C ARG A 282 14.47 22.47 11.59
N LEU A 283 13.96 21.28 11.28
CA LEU A 283 13.50 20.32 12.28
C LEU A 283 14.63 19.48 12.89
N GLY A 284 15.85 19.57 12.34
CA GLY A 284 17.06 18.89 12.80
C GLY A 284 17.25 17.47 12.27
N PHE A 285 16.50 17.04 11.23
CA PHE A 285 16.69 15.70 10.66
C PHE A 285 18.11 15.54 10.14
N LEU A 286 18.80 14.47 10.54
CA LEU A 286 20.21 14.27 10.20
C LEU A 286 20.42 14.05 8.68
N PRO A 287 21.61 14.41 8.14
CA PRO A 287 22.04 13.97 6.82
C PRO A 287 21.83 12.46 6.59
N GLY A 288 21.46 12.06 5.37
CA GLY A 288 21.16 10.67 5.03
C GLY A 288 19.74 10.20 5.39
N THR A 289 18.88 11.08 5.93
CA THR A 289 17.47 10.72 6.20
C THR A 289 16.70 10.53 4.89
N PRO A 290 15.98 9.42 4.70
CA PRO A 290 15.00 9.29 3.63
C PRO A 290 13.81 10.21 3.86
N ILE A 291 13.46 11.03 2.86
CA ILE A 291 12.21 11.80 2.83
C ILE A 291 11.27 11.12 1.85
N TYR A 292 10.07 10.76 2.31
CA TYR A 292 9.06 10.11 1.48
C TYR A 292 8.16 11.15 0.81
N TYR A 293 8.36 11.35 -0.50
CA TYR A 293 7.54 12.27 -1.30
C TYR A 293 6.27 11.56 -1.76
N ALA A 294 5.12 12.12 -1.42
CA ALA A 294 3.83 11.47 -1.65
C ALA A 294 3.30 11.62 -3.09
N VAL A 295 2.86 10.48 -3.63
CA VAL A 295 2.03 10.32 -4.82
C VAL A 295 0.74 9.64 -4.36
N ASP A 296 -0.25 10.43 -4.00
CA ASP A 296 -1.43 9.99 -3.22
C ASP A 296 -2.69 9.91 -4.08
N PHE A 297 -2.57 9.18 -5.19
CA PHE A 297 -3.68 8.87 -6.09
C PHE A 297 -3.40 7.62 -6.91
N ASP A 298 -4.45 7.09 -7.57
CA ASP A 298 -4.38 5.91 -8.42
C ASP A 298 -3.75 6.21 -9.79
N ALA A 299 -2.46 6.49 -9.81
CA ALA A 299 -1.74 6.86 -11.03
C ALA A 299 -1.70 5.70 -12.04
N THR A 300 -2.05 6.01 -13.29
CA THR A 300 -1.86 5.10 -14.42
C THR A 300 -0.38 4.91 -14.72
N ARG A 301 -0.04 3.97 -15.62
CA ARG A 301 1.35 3.78 -16.01
C ARG A 301 1.90 5.02 -16.73
N GLU A 302 1.09 5.58 -17.62
CA GLU A 302 1.40 6.75 -18.43
C GLU A 302 1.64 7.97 -17.53
N GLU A 303 0.78 8.20 -16.53
CA GLU A 303 0.96 9.31 -15.58
C GLU A 303 2.24 9.18 -14.76
N VAL A 304 2.64 7.94 -14.41
CA VAL A 304 3.92 7.71 -13.73
C VAL A 304 5.10 8.08 -14.64
N GLU A 305 5.08 7.62 -15.88
CA GLU A 305 6.16 7.83 -16.84
C GLU A 305 6.26 9.30 -17.31
N GLU A 306 5.13 9.96 -17.56
CA GLU A 306 5.05 11.28 -18.18
C GLU A 306 5.04 12.45 -17.19
N SER A 307 4.52 12.26 -15.96
CA SER A 307 4.38 13.35 -14.99
C SER A 307 5.20 13.11 -13.71
N ILE A 308 5.10 11.92 -13.12
CA ILE A 308 5.72 11.62 -11.82
C ILE A 308 7.24 11.41 -11.96
N GLN A 309 7.73 10.69 -12.97
CA GLN A 309 9.17 10.53 -13.17
C GLN A 309 9.88 11.89 -13.40
N PRO A 310 9.38 12.82 -14.23
CA PRO A 310 9.93 14.17 -14.31
C PRO A 310 9.95 14.92 -12.98
N TYR A 311 8.88 14.80 -12.17
CA TYR A 311 8.85 15.37 -10.82
C TYR A 311 9.98 14.82 -9.93
N PHE A 312 10.19 13.50 -9.89
CA PHE A 312 11.30 12.92 -9.12
C PHE A 312 12.68 13.29 -9.68
N ARG A 313 12.83 13.46 -11.00
CA ARG A 313 14.08 14.00 -11.58
C ARG A 313 14.35 15.44 -11.13
N GLY A 314 13.29 16.25 -10.99
CA GLY A 314 13.39 17.60 -10.43
C GLY A 314 13.80 17.61 -8.96
N ILE A 315 13.33 16.62 -8.17
CA ILE A 315 13.78 16.44 -6.78
C ILE A 315 15.29 16.21 -6.72
N HIS A 316 15.79 15.25 -7.49
CA HIS A 316 17.24 14.96 -7.55
C HIS A 316 18.05 16.19 -7.98
N ALA A 317 17.61 16.89 -9.04
CA ALA A 317 18.30 18.07 -9.53
C ALA A 317 18.45 19.16 -8.44
N GLU A 318 17.43 19.36 -7.60
CA GLU A 318 17.49 20.35 -6.52
C GLU A 318 18.35 19.88 -5.34
N LEU A 319 18.26 18.61 -4.94
CA LEU A 319 19.09 18.07 -3.87
C LEU A 319 20.57 18.14 -4.24
N ASP A 320 20.92 17.77 -5.48
CA ASP A 320 22.28 17.89 -6.02
C ASP A 320 22.76 19.35 -6.03
N ARG A 321 21.92 20.27 -6.53
CA ARG A 321 22.24 21.72 -6.57
C ARG A 321 22.51 22.29 -5.18
N ARG A 322 21.81 21.78 -4.15
CA ARG A 322 21.97 22.19 -2.76
C ARG A 322 23.11 21.47 -2.02
N GLY A 323 23.69 20.42 -2.61
CA GLY A 323 24.58 19.52 -1.88
C GLY A 323 23.89 18.90 -0.67
N SER A 324 22.62 18.49 -0.84
CA SER A 324 21.84 17.87 0.22
C SER A 324 22.09 16.37 0.27
N ASP A 325 22.31 15.86 1.49
CA ASP A 325 22.52 14.42 1.75
C ASP A 325 21.20 13.69 2.07
N TYR A 326 20.03 14.35 1.99
CA TYR A 326 18.76 13.65 2.19
C TYR A 326 18.50 12.68 1.05
N ARG A 327 17.97 11.51 1.40
CA ARG A 327 17.69 10.42 0.46
C ARG A 327 16.26 10.50 -0.04
N VAL A 328 16.02 10.01 -1.25
CA VAL A 328 14.70 10.13 -1.90
C VAL A 328 13.90 8.84 -1.72
N GLY A 329 12.81 8.91 -0.96
CA GLY A 329 11.79 7.87 -0.86
C GLY A 329 10.49 8.31 -1.55
N VAL A 330 9.60 7.35 -1.81
CA VAL A 330 8.25 7.64 -2.33
C VAL A 330 7.18 7.05 -1.44
N TYR A 331 6.12 7.81 -1.19
CA TYR A 331 4.84 7.26 -0.76
C TYR A 331 3.93 7.09 -1.98
N GLY A 332 3.28 5.93 -2.15
CA GLY A 332 2.28 5.74 -3.20
C GLY A 332 1.90 4.29 -3.46
N GLY A 333 1.06 4.06 -4.47
CA GLY A 333 0.65 2.71 -4.87
C GLY A 333 1.82 1.84 -5.34
N ARG A 334 1.66 0.52 -5.28
CA ARG A 334 2.73 -0.46 -5.60
C ARG A 334 3.34 -0.23 -6.98
N ARG A 335 2.54 0.03 -8.02
CA ARG A 335 3.04 0.32 -9.38
C ARG A 335 3.90 1.57 -9.42
N VAL A 336 3.46 2.66 -8.77
CA VAL A 336 4.23 3.91 -8.68
C VAL A 336 5.59 3.64 -8.07
N CYS A 337 5.60 3.03 -6.88
CA CYS A 337 6.81 2.69 -6.14
C CYS A 337 7.78 1.84 -6.97
N ARG A 338 7.28 0.75 -7.59
CA ARG A 338 8.08 -0.14 -8.44
C ARG A 338 8.67 0.57 -9.64
N THR A 339 7.89 1.40 -10.33
CA THR A 339 8.33 2.08 -11.54
C THR A 339 9.41 3.12 -11.22
N LEU A 340 9.27 3.86 -10.11
CA LEU A 340 10.29 4.82 -9.67
C LEU A 340 11.56 4.12 -9.17
N GLY A 341 11.43 3.05 -8.40
CA GLY A 341 12.57 2.24 -7.95
C GLY A 341 13.33 1.61 -9.11
N ALA A 342 12.62 1.05 -10.11
CA ALA A 342 13.24 0.50 -11.32
C ALA A 342 13.93 1.56 -12.20
N ALA A 343 13.48 2.82 -12.13
CA ALA A 343 14.13 3.95 -12.77
C ALA A 343 15.27 4.56 -11.95
N HIS A 344 15.59 3.99 -10.78
CA HIS A 344 16.57 4.51 -9.82
C HIS A 344 16.28 5.95 -9.34
N LEU A 345 15.01 6.33 -9.30
CA LEU A 345 14.57 7.64 -8.84
C LEU A 345 14.24 7.67 -7.34
N THR A 346 14.07 6.49 -6.73
CA THR A 346 13.77 6.33 -5.30
C THR A 346 14.60 5.19 -4.72
N GLU A 347 14.98 5.32 -3.46
CA GLU A 347 15.77 4.31 -2.74
C GLU A 347 14.91 3.42 -1.84
N LEU A 348 13.77 3.93 -1.38
CA LEU A 348 12.85 3.24 -0.47
C LEU A 348 11.40 3.58 -0.79
N SER A 349 10.52 2.62 -0.56
CA SER A 349 9.08 2.75 -0.81
C SER A 349 8.25 2.73 0.48
N TYR A 350 7.30 3.64 0.60
CA TYR A 350 6.23 3.68 1.60
C TYR A 350 4.92 3.39 0.86
N VAL A 351 4.41 2.19 1.01
CA VAL A 351 3.39 1.66 0.10
C VAL A 351 1.99 1.98 0.63
N ALA A 352 1.16 2.62 -0.20
CA ALA A 352 -0.23 2.98 0.10
C ALA A 352 -1.18 1.77 -0.09
N ASP A 353 -0.93 0.68 0.62
CA ASP A 353 -1.60 -0.62 0.38
C ASP A 353 -3.04 -0.69 0.91
N MET A 354 -3.45 0.21 1.80
CA MET A 354 -4.84 0.34 2.28
C MET A 354 -5.81 0.76 1.18
N SER A 355 -5.32 1.41 0.13
CA SER A 355 -6.09 1.77 -1.06
C SER A 355 -6.28 0.56 -1.99
N THR A 356 -7.04 -0.44 -1.52
CA THR A 356 -7.24 -1.72 -2.24
C THR A 356 -7.98 -1.58 -3.56
N GLY A 357 -8.67 -0.46 -3.78
CA GLY A 357 -9.37 -0.16 -5.02
C GLY A 357 -8.49 0.44 -6.11
N TRP A 358 -7.27 0.87 -5.80
CA TRP A 358 -6.36 1.47 -6.78
C TRP A 358 -5.85 0.41 -7.76
N GLY A 359 -5.97 0.69 -9.05
CA GLY A 359 -5.34 -0.09 -10.11
C GLY A 359 -3.82 -0.17 -9.93
N ALA A 360 -3.19 0.83 -9.29
CA ALA A 360 -1.77 0.83 -8.91
C ALA A 360 -1.39 -0.24 -7.88
N ASN A 361 -2.36 -0.81 -7.18
CA ASN A 361 -2.18 -1.83 -6.14
C ASN A 361 -2.69 -3.22 -6.57
N LEU A 362 -3.82 -3.24 -7.28
CA LEU A 362 -4.54 -4.47 -7.62
C LEU A 362 -3.73 -5.38 -8.56
N GLY A 363 -3.37 -6.57 -8.08
CA GLY A 363 -2.57 -7.53 -8.85
C GLY A 363 -1.10 -7.12 -9.04
N VAL A 364 -0.64 -6.09 -8.32
CA VAL A 364 0.74 -5.62 -8.36
C VAL A 364 1.50 -6.17 -7.16
N ARG A 365 2.69 -6.72 -7.39
CA ARG A 365 3.58 -7.21 -6.31
C ARG A 365 4.11 -6.03 -5.49
N ILE A 366 4.26 -6.19 -4.17
CA ILE A 366 4.93 -5.17 -3.35
C ILE A 366 6.34 -4.87 -3.91
N PRO A 367 6.81 -3.60 -3.94
CA PRO A 367 8.16 -3.24 -4.39
C PRO A 367 9.24 -3.89 -3.52
N GLU A 368 10.41 -4.24 -4.08
CA GLU A 368 11.48 -4.94 -3.32
C GLU A 368 12.17 -4.04 -2.30
N ASP A 369 12.10 -2.72 -2.48
CA ASP A 369 12.65 -1.66 -1.65
C ASP A 369 11.63 -1.11 -0.62
N TRP A 370 10.50 -1.81 -0.39
CA TRP A 370 9.50 -1.36 0.59
C TRP A 370 10.07 -1.26 2.01
N ALA A 371 9.99 -0.08 2.60
CA ALA A 371 10.34 0.19 4.00
C ALA A 371 9.09 0.12 4.90
N PHE A 372 7.98 0.65 4.39
CA PHE A 372 6.72 0.82 5.09
C PHE A 372 5.56 0.38 4.19
N ASP A 373 4.55 -0.26 4.77
CA ASP A 373 3.35 -0.78 4.10
C ASP A 373 2.12 -0.39 4.93
N GLN A 374 1.40 0.62 4.46
CA GLN A 374 0.23 1.21 5.12
C GLN A 374 -1.02 0.38 4.83
N ILE A 375 -1.68 -0.16 5.86
CA ILE A 375 -2.70 -1.21 5.67
C ILE A 375 -4.10 -0.89 6.19
N ARG A 376 -4.23 0.04 7.14
CA ARG A 376 -5.53 0.31 7.80
C ARG A 376 -5.52 1.61 8.59
N GLU A 377 -6.50 2.47 8.32
CA GLU A 377 -6.90 3.56 9.21
C GLU A 377 -7.78 3.05 10.36
N HIS A 378 -7.49 3.46 11.60
CA HIS A 378 -8.37 3.26 12.75
C HIS A 378 -8.01 4.17 13.95
N PRO A 379 -8.94 4.38 14.89
CA PRO A 379 -8.63 5.09 16.13
C PRO A 379 -7.76 4.25 17.07
N VAL A 380 -6.90 4.94 17.84
CA VAL A 380 -6.15 4.41 18.99
C VAL A 380 -6.33 5.30 20.21
N GLY A 381 -6.13 4.72 21.40
CA GLY A 381 -6.36 5.42 22.67
C GLY A 381 -7.78 5.23 23.17
N ALA A 382 -8.21 6.12 24.06
CA ALA A 382 -9.55 6.09 24.65
C ALA A 382 -9.98 7.48 25.14
N GLY A 383 -11.29 7.76 25.11
CA GLY A 383 -11.86 9.00 25.60
C GLY A 383 -11.27 10.22 24.88
N ASP A 384 -10.96 11.28 25.62
CA ASP A 384 -10.41 12.52 25.07
C ASP A 384 -8.98 12.40 24.51
N GLN A 385 -8.34 11.23 24.64
CA GLN A 385 -7.03 10.92 24.09
C GLN A 385 -7.10 10.01 22.86
N GLU A 386 -8.31 9.65 22.40
CA GLU A 386 -8.50 8.92 21.15
C GLU A 386 -8.08 9.79 19.95
N PHE A 387 -7.39 9.19 18.99
CA PHE A 387 -7.05 9.83 17.72
C PHE A 387 -6.87 8.77 16.63
N ASP A 388 -7.13 9.17 15.39
CA ASP A 388 -6.98 8.30 14.22
C ASP A 388 -5.52 8.18 13.80
N ILE A 389 -5.13 6.97 13.42
CA ILE A 389 -3.84 6.65 12.81
C ILE A 389 -4.03 5.72 11.64
N ASP A 390 -3.04 5.71 10.77
CA ASP A 390 -2.82 4.62 9.83
C ASP A 390 -1.84 3.61 10.42
N THR A 391 -2.25 2.34 10.51
CA THR A 391 -1.37 1.23 10.86
C THR A 391 -0.44 0.91 9.70
N VAL A 392 0.85 0.83 10.01
CA VAL A 392 1.91 0.60 9.03
C VAL A 392 2.77 -0.58 9.46
N VAL A 393 3.02 -1.50 8.54
CA VAL A 393 3.98 -2.58 8.71
C VAL A 393 5.35 -2.08 8.27
N ALA A 394 6.37 -2.23 9.12
CA ALA A 394 7.75 -1.87 8.79
C ALA A 394 8.56 -3.11 8.41
N SER A 395 9.28 -3.05 7.29
CA SER A 395 10.19 -4.13 6.85
C SER A 395 11.53 -4.13 7.59
N GLY A 396 11.86 -3.02 8.24
CA GLY A 396 13.17 -2.77 8.86
C GLY A 396 14.23 -2.18 7.92
N ARG A 397 13.89 -1.88 6.66
CA ARG A 397 14.82 -1.20 5.72
C ARG A 397 15.07 0.27 6.07
N ASP A 398 14.06 0.92 6.65
CA ASP A 398 14.22 2.20 7.32
C ASP A 398 13.85 2.01 8.80
N ALA A 399 14.76 2.41 9.67
CA ALA A 399 14.58 2.29 11.11
C ALA A 399 13.92 3.54 11.71
N GLY A 400 13.80 4.63 10.94
CA GLY A 400 13.48 5.97 11.43
C GLY A 400 14.63 6.59 12.24
N GLN A 401 14.54 7.89 12.53
CA GLN A 401 15.50 8.58 13.38
C GLN A 401 15.13 8.45 14.86
N ASP A 402 16.12 8.13 15.69
CA ASP A 402 16.02 8.17 17.15
C ASP A 402 16.62 9.43 17.78
N ARG A 403 17.08 10.37 16.94
CA ARG A 403 17.57 11.69 17.36
C ARG A 403 17.54 12.68 16.20
N VAL A 404 17.53 13.96 16.53
CA VAL A 404 17.71 15.10 15.61
C VAL A 404 18.84 16.00 16.10
N GLU A 405 19.40 16.83 15.23
CA GLU A 405 20.30 17.90 15.65
C GLU A 405 19.56 18.90 16.55
N PRO A 406 20.26 19.51 17.53
CA PRO A 406 19.68 20.59 18.32
C PRO A 406 19.19 21.72 17.40
N ARG A 407 17.94 22.15 17.59
CA ARG A 407 17.39 23.29 16.87
C ARG A 407 18.08 24.56 17.38
N SER A 408 18.71 25.32 16.48
CA SER A 408 19.39 26.60 16.77
C SER A 408 18.41 27.74 16.99
#